data_AF-A0A966IF14-F1
#
_entry.id   AF-A0A966IF14-F1
#
_cell.length_a   1.000
_cell.length_b   1.000
_cell.length_c   1.000
_cell.angle_alpha   90.00
_cell.angle_beta   90.00
_cell.angle_gamma   90.00
#
_symmetry.space_group_name_H-M   'P 1'
#
loop_
_entity.id
_entity.type
_entity.pdbx_description
1 polymer ?
#
loop_
_entity_poly.entity_id
_entity_poly.type
_entity_poly.pdbx_seq_one_letter_code
_entity_poly.pdbx_strand_id
1 'polypeptide(L)'
;DKIIYKEGSFLNASLDKASEKNERSSMVISNTNGIQLVVVQIAGLIARRILGFVTDNQYLDQGERYGLIRFGSRVDIYMPLDATVNCKVGDKVIAGESVLATLN
;
A
#
# COMPACT_ATOMS: atom_id res chain seq x y z
N ASP A 1 -4.18 2.63 12.25
CA ASP A 1 -3.95 1.78 13.45
C ASP A 1 -2.49 1.45 13.66
N LYS A 2 -1.91 0.61 12.80
CA LYS A 2 -0.57 0.06 13.01
C LYS A 2 0.23 0.02 11.73
N ILE A 3 1.51 0.34 11.83
CA ILE A 3 2.50 0.29 10.77
C ILE A 3 3.55 -0.76 11.15
N ILE A 4 3.82 -1.67 10.22
CA ILE A 4 4.84 -2.71 10.35
C ILE A 4 5.81 -2.53 9.20
N TYR A 5 7.03 -2.11 9.55
CA TYR A 5 8.11 -1.95 8.60
C TYR A 5 9.05 -3.15 8.68
N LYS A 6 9.43 -3.70 7.52
CA LYS A 6 10.41 -4.79 7.40
C LYS A 6 11.49 -4.36 6.42
N GLU A 7 12.73 -4.34 6.91
CA GLU A 7 13.91 -4.11 6.10
C GLU A 7 14.08 -5.22 5.04
N GLY A 8 14.52 -4.79 3.87
CA GLY A 8 14.62 -5.64 2.68
C GLY A 8 16.00 -6.14 2.32
N SER A 9 16.02 -6.97 1.28
CA SER A 9 17.14 -7.48 0.51
C SER A 9 16.80 -7.36 -0.99
N PHE A 10 17.81 -7.29 -1.86
CA PHE A 10 17.72 -6.68 -3.20
C PHE A 10 17.16 -7.59 -4.31
N LEU A 11 15.85 -7.86 -4.36
CA LEU A 11 15.25 -8.66 -5.44
C LEU A 11 14.25 -7.85 -6.31
N ASN A 12 13.88 -8.39 -7.47
CA ASN A 12 12.97 -7.72 -8.41
C ASN A 12 11.50 -7.86 -7.97
N ALA A 13 10.78 -6.74 -7.79
CA ALA A 13 9.38 -6.68 -7.34
C ALA A 13 8.37 -7.40 -8.25
N SER A 14 8.70 -7.69 -9.50
CA SER A 14 7.84 -8.47 -10.40
C SER A 14 7.89 -9.98 -10.14
N LEU A 15 8.79 -10.47 -9.29
CA LEU A 15 8.90 -11.89 -8.92
C LEU A 15 8.03 -12.17 -7.68
N ASP A 16 7.30 -13.28 -7.67
CA ASP A 16 6.41 -13.69 -6.56
C ASP A 16 7.10 -13.74 -5.18
N LYS A 17 8.42 -13.95 -5.14
CA LYS A 17 9.22 -14.00 -3.90
C LYS A 17 9.71 -12.64 -3.40
N ALA A 18 9.42 -11.54 -4.11
CA ALA A 18 9.88 -10.21 -3.75
C ALA A 18 9.17 -9.66 -2.51
N SER A 19 7.90 -10.01 -2.30
CA SER A 19 7.11 -9.61 -1.13
C SER A 19 7.66 -10.13 0.22
N GLU A 20 8.45 -11.21 0.19
CA GLU A 20 9.06 -11.80 1.39
C GLU A 20 10.45 -11.22 1.71
N LYS A 21 11.18 -10.83 0.67
CA LYS A 21 12.61 -10.48 0.76
C LYS A 21 12.88 -9.00 0.56
N ASN A 22 12.05 -8.27 -0.17
CA ASN A 22 12.24 -6.83 -0.38
C ASN A 22 11.72 -6.02 0.79
N GLU A 23 12.17 -4.76 0.83
CA GLU A 23 11.76 -3.79 1.83
C GLU A 23 10.27 -3.55 1.67
N ARG A 24 9.55 -3.63 2.80
CA ARG A 24 8.10 -3.46 2.81
C ARG A 24 7.63 -2.67 4.01
N SER A 25 6.61 -1.86 3.78
CA SER A 25 5.86 -1.16 4.82
C SER A 25 4.41 -1.57 4.72
N SER A 26 3.90 -2.24 5.75
CA SER A 26 2.51 -2.68 5.85
C SER A 26 1.77 -1.79 6.84
N MET A 27 0.59 -1.31 6.46
CA MET A 27 -0.22 -0.42 7.30
C MET A 27 -1.64 -0.94 7.38
N VAL A 28 -2.19 -0.97 8.60
CA VAL A 28 -3.62 -1.17 8.85
C VAL A 28 -4.29 0.20 8.99
N ILE A 29 -5.23 0.48 8.10
CA ILE A 29 -6.03 1.70 8.08
C ILE A 29 -7.45 1.31 8.47
N SER A 30 -8.00 2.02 9.45
CA SER A 30 -9.39 1.87 9.88
C SER A 30 -10.14 3.15 9.59
N ASN A 31 -11.34 3.05 9.03
CA ASN A 31 -12.23 4.21 8.93
C ASN A 31 -13.04 4.38 10.23
N THR A 32 -13.82 5.46 10.31
CA THR A 32 -14.67 5.78 11.47
C THR A 32 -15.77 4.76 11.73
N ASN A 33 -16.11 3.93 10.74
CA ASN A 33 -17.12 2.87 10.84
C ASN A 33 -16.50 1.53 11.28
N GLY A 34 -15.18 1.48 11.55
CA GLY A 34 -14.47 0.28 11.97
C GLY A 34 -14.08 -0.67 10.84
N ILE A 35 -14.27 -0.29 9.58
CA ILE A 35 -13.85 -1.07 8.42
C ILE A 35 -12.33 -0.93 8.28
N GLN A 36 -11.66 -2.07 8.11
CA GLN A 36 -10.20 -2.13 8.00
C GLN A 36 -9.75 -2.42 6.57
N LEU A 37 -8.67 -1.76 6.19
CA LEU A 37 -7.88 -2.04 4.99
C LEU A 37 -6.43 -2.29 5.39
N VAL A 38 -5.74 -3.14 4.63
CA VAL A 38 -4.29 -3.27 4.74
C VAL A 38 -3.65 -2.79 3.45
N VAL A 39 -2.71 -1.87 3.56
CA VAL A 39 -1.91 -1.42 2.43
C VAL A 39 -0.46 -1.83 2.64
N VAL A 40 0.13 -2.48 1.63
CA VAL A 40 1.51 -2.93 1.66
C VAL A 40 2.28 -2.26 0.55
N GLN A 41 3.20 -1.38 0.92
CA GLN A 41 4.20 -0.81 0.02
C GLN A 41 5.35 -1.79 -0.13
N ILE A 42 5.73 -2.13 -1.36
CA ILE A 42 6.80 -3.07 -1.66
C ILE A 42 7.81 -2.39 -2.59
N ALA A 43 9.03 -2.20 -2.10
CA ALA A 43 10.13 -1.67 -2.91
C ALA A 43 10.54 -2.68 -3.99
N GLY A 44 10.73 -2.20 -5.23
CA GLY A 44 11.32 -2.98 -6.33
C GLY A 44 12.84 -3.00 -6.38
N LEU A 45 13.38 -3.57 -7.46
CA LEU A 45 14.83 -3.82 -7.62
C LEU A 45 15.66 -2.54 -7.55
N ILE A 46 15.14 -1.47 -8.14
CA ILE A 46 15.79 -0.16 -8.22
C ILE A 46 15.33 0.73 -7.05
N ALA A 47 14.12 0.49 -6.52
CA ALA A 47 13.57 1.23 -5.41
C ALA A 47 14.36 0.94 -4.13
N ARG A 48 15.04 1.96 -3.61
CA ARG A 48 16.03 1.76 -2.55
C ARG A 48 15.50 1.96 -1.14
N ARG A 49 14.38 2.67 -0.98
CA ARG A 49 13.76 3.01 0.31
C ARG A 49 12.28 3.33 0.16
N ILE A 50 11.50 2.87 1.12
CA ILE A 50 10.15 3.32 1.44
C ILE A 50 10.29 4.39 2.51
N LEU A 51 9.80 5.59 2.22
CA LEU A 51 9.75 6.68 3.18
C LEU A 51 8.33 6.77 3.73
N GLY A 52 8.15 6.44 5.01
CA GLY A 52 6.91 6.67 5.73
C GLY A 52 6.78 8.14 6.15
N PHE A 53 5.59 8.71 5.99
CA PHE A 53 5.29 10.10 6.40
C PHE A 53 4.38 10.17 7.62
N VAL A 54 3.94 9.01 8.12
CA VAL A 54 2.90 8.90 9.13
C VAL A 54 3.33 7.93 10.23
N THR A 55 2.72 8.07 11.40
CA THR A 55 2.96 7.20 12.56
C THR A 55 1.72 6.39 12.92
N ASP A 56 1.90 5.39 13.80
CA ASP A 56 0.78 4.64 14.38
C ASP A 56 -0.27 5.58 14.98
N ASN A 57 -1.54 5.18 14.88
CA ASN A 57 -2.71 5.92 15.36
C ASN A 57 -2.90 7.36 14.81
N GLN A 58 -2.12 7.77 13.81
CA GLN A 58 -2.33 9.06 13.13
C GLN A 58 -3.62 9.03 12.31
N TYR A 59 -4.41 10.10 12.42
CA TYR A 59 -5.55 10.35 11.53
C TYR A 59 -5.06 10.85 10.18
N LEU A 60 -5.69 10.39 9.10
CA LEU A 60 -5.36 10.76 7.72
C LEU A 60 -6.63 11.12 6.98
N ASP A 61 -6.54 12.18 6.17
CA ASP A 61 -7.60 12.54 5.24
C ASP A 61 -7.51 11.72 3.95
N GLN A 62 -8.64 11.56 3.26
CA GLN A 62 -8.66 10.89 1.96
C GLN A 62 -7.78 11.64 0.96
N GLY A 63 -6.88 10.92 0.27
CA GLY A 63 -5.93 11.50 -0.67
C GLY A 63 -4.64 12.01 -0.02
N GLU A 64 -4.54 12.00 1.31
CA GLU A 64 -3.31 12.35 2.00
C GLU A 64 -2.19 11.34 1.71
N ARG A 65 -0.97 11.85 1.54
CA ARG A 65 0.21 11.02 1.27
C ARG A 65 0.74 10.42 2.56
N TYR A 66 0.56 9.11 2.72
CA TYR A 66 1.09 8.39 3.89
C TYR A 66 2.54 7.90 3.72
N GLY A 67 3.03 7.82 2.48
CA GLY A 67 4.37 7.35 2.20
C GLY A 67 4.78 7.48 0.74
N LEU A 68 6.04 7.21 0.46
CA LEU A 68 6.63 7.27 -0.87
C LEU A 68 7.56 6.09 -1.11
N ILE A 69 7.40 5.43 -2.25
CA ILE A 69 8.35 4.44 -2.76
C ILE A 69 9.10 5.07 -3.94
N ARG A 70 10.42 5.15 -3.87
CA ARG A 70 11.24 5.77 -4.92
C ARG A 70 11.43 4.79 -6.09
N PHE A 71 11.30 5.25 -7.34
CA PHE A 71 11.68 4.51 -8.56
C PHE A 71 11.10 3.10 -8.72
N GLY A 72 9.87 2.99 -9.24
CA GLY A 72 9.29 1.73 -9.71
C GLY A 72 9.02 0.72 -8.59
N SER A 73 7.75 0.56 -8.24
CA SER A 73 7.33 -0.22 -7.07
C SER A 73 5.98 -0.87 -7.27
N ARG A 74 5.55 -1.62 -6.26
CA ARG A 74 4.22 -2.22 -6.18
C ARG A 74 3.55 -1.79 -4.87
N VAL A 75 2.23 -1.64 -4.92
CA VAL A 75 1.39 -1.47 -3.74
C VAL A 75 0.32 -2.54 -3.78
N ASP A 76 0.21 -3.33 -2.72
CA ASP A 76 -0.89 -4.27 -2.52
C ASP A 76 -1.91 -3.64 -1.58
N ILE A 77 -3.20 -3.79 -1.91
CA ILE A 77 -4.32 -3.33 -1.09
C ILE A 77 -5.19 -4.54 -0.79
N TYR A 78 -5.31 -4.87 0.49
CA TYR A 78 -6.20 -5.91 1.00
C TYR A 78 -7.41 -5.22 1.63
N MET A 79 -8.58 -5.70 1.26
CA MET A 79 -9.87 -5.13 1.63
C MET A 79 -10.84 -6.25 2.05
N PRO A 80 -11.95 -5.92 2.73
CA PRO A 80 -13.01 -6.87 3.03
C PRO A 80 -13.50 -7.62 1.78
N LEU A 81 -13.95 -8.86 1.97
CA LEU A 81 -14.39 -9.73 0.87
C LEU A 81 -15.66 -9.25 0.16
N ASP A 82 -16.44 -8.42 0.84
CA ASP A 82 -17.66 -7.81 0.32
C ASP A 82 -17.39 -6.47 -0.39
N ALA A 83 -16.15 -5.97 -0.42
CA ALA A 83 -15.81 -4.77 -1.17
C ALA A 83 -16.06 -4.95 -2.68
N THR A 84 -16.61 -3.92 -3.31
CA THR A 84 -16.85 -3.91 -4.76
C THR A 84 -15.65 -3.30 -5.48
N VAL A 85 -14.96 -4.07 -6.31
CA VAL A 85 -13.81 -3.60 -7.09
C VAL A 85 -14.28 -2.77 -8.29
N ASN A 86 -13.74 -1.56 -8.44
CA ASN A 86 -14.11 -0.57 -9.46
C ASN A 86 -13.04 -0.38 -10.55
N CYS A 87 -11.98 -1.19 -10.54
CA CYS A 87 -10.91 -1.16 -11.53
C CYS A 87 -10.63 -2.55 -12.11
N LYS A 88 -9.90 -2.59 -13.24
CA LYS A 88 -9.48 -3.84 -13.88
C LYS A 88 -8.00 -3.79 -14.28
N VAL A 89 -7.45 -4.98 -14.55
CA VAL A 89 -6.07 -5.11 -15.04
C VAL A 89 -5.90 -4.30 -16.33
N GLY A 90 -4.86 -3.46 -16.36
CA GLY A 90 -4.53 -2.59 -17.48
C GLY A 90 -5.04 -1.15 -17.34
N ASP A 91 -5.90 -0.87 -16.37
CA ASP A 91 -6.33 0.51 -16.10
C ASP A 91 -5.16 1.36 -15.60
N LYS A 92 -5.10 2.62 -16.08
CA LYS A 92 -4.18 3.63 -15.54
C LYS A 92 -4.87 4.32 -14.37
N VAL A 93 -4.18 4.40 -13.23
CA VAL A 93 -4.69 4.99 -12.00
C VAL A 93 -3.83 6.15 -11.54
N ILE A 94 -4.45 7.12 -10.88
CA ILE A 94 -3.80 8.28 -10.26
C ILE A 94 -4.01 8.20 -8.75
N ALA A 95 -2.92 8.29 -8.00
CA ALA A 95 -2.94 8.21 -6.54
C ALA A 95 -3.74 9.37 -5.93
N GLY A 96 -4.65 9.05 -5.01
CA GLY A 96 -5.51 10.04 -4.37
C GLY A 96 -6.75 10.44 -5.18
N GLU A 97 -6.88 9.97 -6.43
CA GLU A 97 -7.98 10.36 -7.33
C GLU A 97 -8.77 9.16 -7.85
N SER A 98 -8.08 8.13 -8.36
CA SER A 98 -8.76 6.96 -8.94
C SER A 98 -9.36 6.07 -7.86
N VAL A 99 -10.67 5.81 -7.96
CA VAL A 99 -11.39 4.90 -7.07
C VAL A 99 -11.11 3.45 -7.49
N LEU A 100 -10.44 2.69 -6.61
CA LEU A 100 -10.11 1.28 -6.88
C LEU A 100 -11.22 0.33 -6.44
N ALA A 101 -11.92 0.66 -5.35
CA ALA A 101 -13.02 -0.13 -4.80
C ALA A 101 -13.94 0.73 -3.95
N THR A 102 -15.17 0.26 -3.76
CA THR A 102 -16.15 0.79 -2.80
C THR A 102 -16.29 -0.20 -1.64
N LEU A 103 -16.20 0.30 -0.40
CA LEU A 103 -16.40 -0.48 0.80
C LEU A 103 -17.87 -0.39 1.24
N ASN A 104 -18.43 -1.49 1.73
CA ASN A 104 -19.81 -1.58 2.23
C ASN A 104 -19.90 -1.37 3.73
#